data_AF-A0A200Q6X0-F1
#
_entry.id   AF-A0A200Q6X0-F1
#
_cell.length_a   1.000
_cell.length_b   1.000
_cell.length_c   1.000
_cell.angle_alpha   90.00
_cell.angle_beta   90.00
_cell.angle_gamma   90.00
#
_symmetry.space_group_name_H-M   'P 1'
#
loop_
_entity.id
_entity.type
_entity.pdbx_description
1 polymer ?
#
loop_
_entity_poly.entity_id
_entity_poly.type
_entity_poly.pdbx_seq_one_letter_code
_entity_poly.pdbx_strand_id
1 'polypeptide(L)'
;MVDAFNAALEKINMSDVHVAVSESGWPSAGNDPYTSKDIAKTYNTNLINHILKGGTPRRPDHYYDTFVFAMFNEDLKQPAGTEQNFGLFYPNMDPVYPLW
;
A
#
# COMPACT_ATOMS: atom_id res chain seq x y z
N MET A 1 6.03 9.64 2.44
CA MET A 1 7.03 8.91 3.24
C MET A 1 8.24 8.45 2.43
N VAL A 2 8.10 7.99 1.18
CA VAL A 2 9.23 7.48 0.36
C VAL A 2 10.42 8.45 0.30
N ASP A 3 10.19 9.74 0.05
CA ASP A 3 11.28 10.73 -0.02
C ASP A 3 12.04 10.96 1.29
N ALA A 4 11.43 10.65 2.44
CA ALA A 4 12.14 10.70 3.71
C ALA A 4 13.21 9.61 3.80
N PHE A 5 12.94 8.41 3.28
CA PHE A 5 13.92 7.33 3.18
C PHE A 5 15.03 7.66 2.17
N ASN A 6 14.67 8.17 0.98
CA ASN A 6 15.65 8.65 0.00
C ASN A 6 16.58 9.72 0.61
N ALA A 7 16.02 10.70 1.32
CA ALA A 7 16.80 11.74 1.97
C ALA A 7 17.72 11.20 3.09
N ALA A 8 17.28 10.17 3.82
CA ALA A 8 18.10 9.53 4.85
C ALA A 8 19.29 8.76 4.22
N LEU A 9 19.04 8.01 3.14
CA LEU A 9 20.08 7.27 2.40
C LEU A 9 21.14 8.22 1.82
N GLU A 10 20.73 9.35 1.26
CA GLU A 10 21.65 10.37 0.75
C GLU A 10 22.57 10.93 1.85
N LYS A 11 22.07 11.11 3.09
CA LYS A 11 22.88 11.60 4.21
C LYS A 11 23.98 10.62 4.65
N ILE A 12 23.87 9.34 4.30
CA ILE A 12 24.88 8.32 4.57
C ILE A 12 25.64 7.93 3.30
N ASN A 13 25.58 8.75 2.25
CA ASN A 13 26.21 8.52 0.95
C ASN A 13 25.77 7.21 0.25
N MET A 14 24.53 6.79 0.48
CA MET A 14 23.91 5.61 -0.13
C MET A 14 22.81 6.01 -1.13
N SER A 15 23.04 7.06 -1.91
CA SER A 15 22.07 7.63 -2.86
C SER A 15 21.59 6.67 -3.96
N ASP A 16 22.34 5.60 -4.18
CA ASP A 16 22.12 4.64 -5.27
C ASP A 16 21.35 3.40 -4.80
N VAL A 17 21.07 3.29 -3.49
CA VAL A 17 20.24 2.23 -2.95
C VAL A 17 18.79 2.44 -3.42
N HIS A 18 18.26 1.43 -4.10
CA HIS A 18 16.88 1.42 -4.55
C HIS A 18 15.93 1.12 -3.38
N VAL A 19 14.95 2.00 -3.16
CA VAL A 19 13.89 1.79 -2.17
C VAL A 19 12.73 1.05 -2.83
N ALA A 20 12.36 -0.11 -2.30
CA ALA A 20 11.11 -0.78 -2.65
C ALA A 20 10.04 -0.51 -1.58
N VAL A 21 8.80 -0.27 -1.99
CA VAL A 21 7.64 -0.18 -1.10
C VAL A 21 7.10 -1.60 -0.90
N SER A 22 7.71 -2.30 0.07
CA SER A 22 7.42 -3.71 0.35
C SER A 22 5.97 -3.99 0.79
N GLU A 23 5.31 -3.02 1.43
CA GLU A 23 3.90 -3.13 1.83
C GLU A 23 3.25 -1.75 1.80
N SER A 24 2.08 -1.66 1.18
CA SER A 24 1.21 -0.50 1.26
C SER A 24 -0.23 -0.92 0.96
N GLY A 25 -1.19 -0.43 1.72
CA GLY A 25 -2.59 -0.82 1.55
C GLY A 25 -3.51 -0.07 2.50
N TRP A 26 -4.80 -0.35 2.41
CA TRP A 26 -5.80 0.26 3.30
C TRP A 26 -6.89 -0.75 3.69
N PRO A 27 -7.25 -0.83 4.98
CA PRO A 27 -8.22 -1.81 5.46
C PRO A 27 -9.65 -1.43 5.07
N SER A 28 -10.44 -2.43 4.67
CA SER A 28 -11.83 -2.23 4.24
C SER A 28 -12.84 -2.16 5.38
N ALA A 29 -12.44 -2.51 6.61
CA ALA A 29 -13.28 -2.50 7.81
C ALA A 29 -12.42 -2.47 9.09
N GLY A 30 -13.07 -2.37 10.26
CA GLY A 30 -12.45 -2.55 11.57
C GLY A 30 -12.07 -1.26 12.31
N ASN A 31 -12.26 -0.09 11.72
CA ASN A 31 -12.09 1.21 12.39
C ASN A 31 -12.99 2.29 11.77
N ASP A 32 -14.29 2.21 12.05
CA ASP A 32 -15.26 3.18 11.56
C ASP A 32 -15.06 4.56 12.21
N PRO A 33 -15.25 5.68 11.47
CA PRO A 33 -15.68 5.75 10.06
C PRO A 33 -14.52 5.77 9.04
N TYR A 34 -13.29 5.46 9.46
CA TYR A 34 -12.08 5.65 8.65
C TYR A 34 -11.77 4.47 7.72
N THR A 35 -12.52 3.38 7.86
CA THR A 35 -12.39 2.18 7.03
C THR A 35 -13.69 1.86 6.35
N SER A 36 -13.63 1.67 5.04
CA SER A 36 -14.73 1.14 4.26
C SER A 36 -14.17 0.51 2.98
N LYS A 37 -14.97 -0.33 2.32
CA LYS A 37 -14.61 -0.86 0.99
C LYS A 37 -14.33 0.25 -0.01
N ASP A 38 -15.05 1.36 0.06
CA ASP A 38 -14.85 2.50 -0.85
C ASP A 38 -13.55 3.26 -0.58
N ILE A 39 -13.19 3.45 0.69
CA ILE A 39 -11.90 4.08 1.05
C ILE A 39 -10.74 3.17 0.64
N ALA A 40 -10.84 1.86 0.93
CA ALA A 40 -9.82 0.89 0.56
C ALA A 40 -9.61 0.80 -0.95
N LYS A 41 -10.71 0.71 -1.72
CA LYS A 41 -10.69 0.75 -3.17
C LYS A 41 -10.04 2.04 -3.68
N THR A 42 -10.43 3.20 -3.13
CA THR A 42 -9.90 4.50 -3.53
C THR A 42 -8.40 4.57 -3.33
N TYR A 43 -7.91 4.17 -2.15
CA TYR A 43 -6.49 4.17 -1.84
C TYR A 43 -5.70 3.26 -2.79
N ASN A 44 -6.10 1.99 -2.92
CA ASN A 44 -5.37 1.02 -3.74
C ASN A 44 -5.41 1.37 -5.23
N THR A 45 -6.54 1.87 -5.74
CA THR A 45 -6.65 2.34 -7.14
C THR A 45 -5.73 3.54 -7.39
N ASN A 46 -5.72 4.52 -6.47
CA ASN A 46 -4.89 5.71 -6.61
C ASN A 46 -3.41 5.39 -6.44
N LEU A 47 -3.06 4.43 -5.58
CA LEU A 47 -1.69 3.95 -5.43
C LEU A 47 -1.17 3.37 -6.74
N ILE A 48 -1.92 2.44 -7.37
CA ILE A 48 -1.57 1.86 -8.67
C ILE A 48 -1.43 2.95 -9.74
N ASN A 49 -2.40 3.86 -9.82
CA ASN A 49 -2.34 4.97 -10.78
C ASN A 49 -1.18 5.93 -10.51
N HIS A 50 -0.77 6.11 -9.25
CA HIS A 50 0.34 6.98 -8.88
C HIS A 50 1.68 6.39 -9.32
N ILE A 51 1.94 5.12 -9.00
CA ILE A 51 3.20 4.45 -9.35
C ILE A 51 3.38 4.30 -10.86
N LEU A 52 2.29 4.17 -11.62
CA LEU A 52 2.32 4.10 -13.08
C LEU A 52 2.59 5.46 -13.75
N LYS A 53 2.36 6.58 -13.04
CA LYS A 53 2.59 7.93 -13.57
C LYS A 53 4.05 8.40 -13.43
N GLY A 54 4.81 7.83 -12.50
CA GLY A 54 6.22 8.18 -12.30
C GLY A 54 6.66 8.06 -10.84
N GLY A 55 7.75 8.73 -10.52
CA GLY A 55 8.37 8.68 -9.20
C GLY A 55 7.86 9.74 -8.23
N THR A 56 8.71 10.03 -7.25
CA THR A 56 8.42 10.98 -6.17
C THR A 56 9.08 12.33 -6.47
N PRO A 57 8.70 13.44 -5.82
CA PRO A 57 9.34 14.73 -6.03
C PRO A 57 10.88 14.73 -5.90
N ARG A 58 11.46 13.96 -4.97
CA ARG A 58 12.94 13.85 -4.83
C ARG A 58 13.58 12.96 -5.90
N ARG A 59 12.83 12.02 -6.48
CA ARG A 59 13.29 11.06 -7.50
C ARG A 59 12.20 10.91 -8.57
N PRO A 60 11.99 11.94 -9.42
CA PRO A 60 10.83 11.99 -10.32
C PRO A 60 10.86 10.94 -11.43
N ASP A 61 12.05 10.58 -11.88
CA ASP A 61 12.26 9.62 -12.99
C ASP A 61 12.46 8.17 -12.50
N HIS A 62 12.22 7.90 -11.21
CA HIS A 62 12.35 6.56 -10.64
C HIS A 62 11.00 5.86 -10.55
N TYR A 63 10.92 4.63 -11.07
CA TYR A 63 9.83 3.71 -10.76
C TYR A 63 10.12 3.01 -9.44
N TYR A 64 9.07 2.74 -8.66
CA TYR A 64 9.17 2.08 -7.37
C TYR A 64 8.46 0.74 -7.42
N ASP A 65 9.20 -0.34 -7.15
CA ASP A 65 8.59 -1.65 -6.88
C ASP A 65 7.68 -1.51 -5.67
N THR A 66 6.37 -1.73 -5.87
CA THR A 66 5.34 -1.49 -4.87
C THR A 66 4.43 -2.70 -4.76
N PHE A 67 4.27 -3.22 -3.56
CA PHE A 67 3.48 -4.41 -3.28
C PHE A 67 2.27 -4.02 -2.45
N VAL A 68 1.07 -4.29 -2.99
CA VAL A 68 -0.18 -4.01 -2.30
C VAL A 68 -0.38 -5.04 -1.19
N PHE A 69 -0.48 -4.57 0.05
CA PHE A 69 -0.80 -5.39 1.19
C PHE A 69 -2.33 -5.41 1.40
N ALA A 70 -3.03 -6.53 1.31
CA ALA A 70 -2.55 -7.89 1.00
C ALA A 70 -3.51 -8.64 0.06
N MET A 71 -3.13 -9.86 -0.34
CA MET A 71 -3.98 -10.69 -1.20
C MET A 71 -5.31 -11.03 -0.53
N PHE A 72 -5.28 -11.52 0.71
CA PHE A 72 -6.45 -12.00 1.44
C PHE A 72 -6.65 -11.28 2.76
N ASN A 73 -7.89 -11.25 3.24
CA ASN A 73 -8.17 -10.96 4.64
C ASN A 73 -7.58 -12.08 5.53
N GLU A 74 -6.78 -11.71 6.52
CA GLU A 74 -6.08 -12.63 7.42
C GLU A 74 -6.75 -12.62 8.81
N ASP A 75 -7.68 -13.55 9.04
CA ASP A 75 -8.53 -13.59 10.23
C ASP A 75 -7.79 -13.88 11.55
N LEU A 76 -6.60 -14.49 11.48
CA LEU A 76 -5.77 -14.77 12.65
C LEU A 76 -4.88 -13.59 13.09
N LYS A 77 -4.83 -12.48 12.34
CA LYS A 77 -4.02 -11.31 12.73
C LYS A 77 -4.52 -10.68 14.02
N GLN A 78 -3.56 -10.17 14.80
CA GLN A 78 -3.78 -9.48 16.05
C GLN A 78 -3.13 -8.09 16.01
N PRO A 79 -3.75 -7.06 16.61
CA PRO A 79 -5.08 -7.10 17.24
C PRO A 79 -6.20 -7.27 16.21
N ALA A 80 -7.34 -7.80 16.65
CA ALA A 80 -8.54 -7.85 15.84
C ALA A 80 -9.00 -6.43 15.45
N GLY A 81 -9.67 -6.30 14.29
CA GLY A 81 -10.06 -5.00 13.73
C GLY A 81 -9.46 -4.79 12.34
N THR A 82 -8.74 -3.69 12.14
CA THR A 82 -8.21 -3.31 10.82
C THR A 82 -7.27 -4.34 10.22
N GLU A 83 -6.42 -4.96 11.03
CA GLU A 83 -5.40 -5.92 10.58
C GLU A 83 -6.03 -7.11 9.82
N GLN A 84 -7.22 -7.54 10.22
CA GLN A 84 -7.91 -8.67 9.59
C GLN A 84 -8.59 -8.31 8.25
N ASN A 85 -8.50 -7.05 7.80
CA ASN A 85 -9.34 -6.49 6.74
C ASN A 85 -8.55 -5.76 5.62
N PHE A 86 -7.27 -6.06 5.43
CA PHE A 86 -6.44 -5.47 4.36
C PHE A 86 -6.55 -6.16 2.99
N GLY A 87 -7.24 -7.29 2.90
CA GLY A 87 -7.31 -8.12 1.71
C GLY A 87 -7.96 -7.44 0.51
N LEU A 88 -7.38 -7.68 -0.66
CA LEU A 88 -8.05 -7.44 -1.95
C LEU A 88 -9.17 -8.47 -2.18
N PHE A 89 -9.00 -9.68 -1.64
CA PHE A 89 -9.95 -10.78 -1.72
C PHE A 89 -10.34 -11.30 -0.33
N TYR A 90 -11.54 -11.87 -0.24
CA TYR A 90 -11.88 -12.75 0.86
C TYR A 90 -11.19 -14.10 0.68
N PRO A 91 -11.05 -14.92 1.76
CA PRO A 91 -10.47 -16.27 1.65
C PRO A 91 -11.21 -17.21 0.68
N ASN A 92 -12.46 -16.94 0.34
CA ASN A 92 -13.23 -17.67 -0.66
C ASN A 92 -12.95 -17.22 -2.12
N MET A 93 -11.93 -16.37 -2.33
CA MET A 93 -11.51 -15.80 -3.61
C MET A 93 -12.45 -14.75 -4.23
N ASP A 94 -13.56 -14.41 -3.58
CA ASP A 94 -14.38 -13.29 -4.02
C ASP A 94 -13.63 -11.96 -3.74
N PRO A 95 -13.69 -10.99 -4.65
CA PRO A 95 -13.10 -9.68 -4.42
C PRO A 95 -13.81 -8.97 -3.26
N VAL A 96 -13.06 -8.34 -2.36
CA VAL A 96 -13.62 -7.47 -1.31
C VAL A 96 -14.27 -6.23 -1.93
N TYR A 97 -13.62 -5.71 -2.97
CA TYR A 97 -14.06 -4.62 -3.84
C TYR A 97 -13.43 -4.82 -5.23
N PRO A 98 -14.07 -4.31 -6.31
CA PRO A 98 -13.51 -4.43 -7.66
C PRO A 98 -12.30 -3.49 -7.83
N LEU A 99 -11.15 -4.03 -8.18
CA LEU A 99 -9.89 -3.30 -8.43
C LEU A 99 -9.40 -3.44 -9.89
N TRP A 100 -9.88 -4.46 -10.61
CA TRP A 100 -9.68 -4.72 -12.03
C TRP A 100 -11.00 -5.18 -12.66
#